data_AF-A0A970GNZ2-F1
#
_entry.id   AF-A0A970GNZ2-F1
#
_cell.length_a   1.000
_cell.length_b   1.000
_cell.length_c   1.000
_cell.angle_alpha   90.00
_cell.angle_beta   90.00
_cell.angle_gamma   90.00
#
_symmetry.space_group_name_H-M   'P 1'
#
loop_
_entity.id
_entity.type
_entity.pdbx_description
1 polymer ?
#
loop_
_entity_poly.entity_id
_entity_poly.type
_entity_poly.pdbx_seq_one_letter_code
_entity_poly.pdbx_strand_id
1 'polypeptide(L)' 'MNTLKILRERENLSQVEIAEKLNITPQRYYLYEKGKRKLPVKIAKKLADYYGVTLEEIFFGD' A
#
# COMPACT_ATOMS: atom_id res chain seq x y z
N MET A 1 -1.79 13.06 3.99
CA MET A 1 -2.39 12.28 2.89
C MET A 1 -2.32 10.82 3.34
N ASN A 2 -2.28 9.80 2.49
CA ASN A 2 -1.80 8.47 2.94
C ASN A 2 -0.80 7.99 1.89
N THR A 3 0.39 7.58 2.33
CA THR A 3 1.50 7.22 1.44
C THR A 3 1.13 6.09 0.48
N LEU A 4 0.40 5.07 0.97
CA LEU A 4 -0.06 3.97 0.14
C LEU A 4 -1.00 4.44 -0.98
N LYS A 5 -1.86 5.42 -0.67
CA LYS A 5 -2.75 6.05 -1.65
C LYS A 5 -1.95 6.84 -2.70
N ILE A 6 -0.97 7.62 -2.27
CA ILE A 6 -0.12 8.42 -3.16
C ILE A 6 0.64 7.51 -4.12
N LEU A 7 1.32 6.49 -3.60
CA LEU A 7 2.11 5.56 -4.42
C LEU A 7 1.23 4.81 -5.43
N ARG A 8 0.03 4.39 -5.01
CA ARG A 8 -0.94 3.75 -5.90
C ARG A 8 -1.40 4.69 -7.02
N GLU A 9 -1.72 5.94 -6.69
CA GLU A 9 -2.24 6.93 -7.66
C GLU A 9 -1.14 7.41 -8.63
N ARG A 10 0.11 7.49 -8.18
CA ARG A 10 1.27 7.76 -9.05
C ARG A 10 1.41 6.74 -10.17
N GLU A 11 1.09 5.48 -9.89
CA GLU A 11 1.12 4.38 -10.88
C GLU A 11 -0.24 4.20 -11.61
N ASN A 12 -1.21 5.10 -11.42
CA ASN A 12 -2.56 5.01 -11.98
C ASN A 12 -3.33 3.71 -11.66
N LEU A 13 -3.04 3.10 -10.50
CA LEU A 13 -3.68 1.86 -10.09
C LEU A 13 -4.96 2.11 -9.29
N SER A 14 -5.95 1.25 -9.45
CA SER A 14 -7.09 1.11 -8.55
C SER A 14 -6.73 0.32 -7.29
N GLN A 15 -7.56 0.43 -6.25
CA GLN A 15 -7.40 -0.38 -5.03
C GLN A 15 -7.58 -1.89 -5.31
N VAL A 16 -8.29 -2.25 -6.37
CA VAL A 16 -8.49 -3.65 -6.78
C VAL A 16 -7.21 -4.21 -7.37
N GLU A 17 -6.59 -3.50 -8.33
CA GLU A 17 -5.38 -3.97 -9.03
C GLU A 17 -4.20 -4.20 -8.07
N ILE A 18 -3.98 -3.29 -7.11
CA ILE A 18 -2.90 -3.48 -6.13
C ILE A 18 -3.22 -4.58 -5.11
N ALA A 19 -4.50 -4.78 -4.76
CA ALA A 19 -4.91 -5.86 -3.88
C ALA A 19 -4.69 -7.23 -4.53
N GLU A 20 -4.98 -7.35 -5.83
CA GLU A 20 -4.67 -8.55 -6.63
C GLU A 20 -3.17 -8.84 -6.66
N LYS A 21 -2.32 -7.85 -6.93
CA LYS A 21 -0.85 -7.99 -6.90
C LYS A 21 -0.33 -8.45 -5.53
N LEU A 22 -0.97 -7.98 -4.45
CA LEU A 22 -0.62 -8.37 -3.08
C LEU A 22 -1.23 -9.71 -2.65
N ASN A 23 -2.12 -10.29 -3.45
CA ASN A 23 -2.95 -11.46 -3.15
C ASN A 23 -3.77 -11.26 -1.86
N ILE A 24 -4.51 -10.15 -1.79
CA ILE A 24 -5.42 -9.80 -0.70
C ILE A 24 -6.74 -9.25 -1.26
N THR A 25 -7.76 -9.13 -0.41
CA THR A 25 -9.02 -8.50 -0.83
C THR A 25 -8.86 -6.98 -0.99
N PRO A 26 -9.58 -6.33 -1.93
CA PRO A 26 -9.58 -4.88 -2.07
C PRO A 26 -9.98 -4.16 -0.78
N GLN A 27 -10.93 -4.72 -0.03
CA GLN A 27 -11.33 -4.20 1.28
C GLN A 27 -10.17 -4.20 2.28
N ARG A 28 -9.33 -5.24 2.29
CA ARG A 28 -8.16 -5.31 3.16
C ARG A 28 -7.15 -4.21 2.83
N TYR A 29 -6.92 -3.96 1.54
CA TYR A 29 -6.07 -2.88 1.08
C TYR A 29 -6.63 -1.49 1.42
N TYR A 30 -7.94 -1.29 1.21
CA TYR A 30 -8.65 -0.07 1.62
C TYR A 30 -8.45 0.25 3.11
N LEU A 31 -8.55 -0.75 3.99
CA LEU A 31 -8.34 -0.55 5.43
C LEU A 31 -6.91 -0.13 5.77
N TYR A 32 -5.92 -0.52 4.96
CA TYR A 32 -4.54 -0.04 5.08
C TYR A 32 -4.42 1.43 4.67
N GLU A 33 -4.95 1.82 3.50
CA GLU A 33 -4.93 3.21 3.04
C GLU A 33 -5.72 4.17 3.95
N LYS A 34 -6.69 3.65 4.70
CA LYS A 34 -7.46 4.45 5.68
C LYS A 34 -6.88 4.42 7.10
N GLY A 35 -5.79 3.70 7.33
CA GLY A 35 -5.21 3.51 8.66
C GLY A 35 -6.14 2.79 9.64
N LYS A 36 -7.22 2.15 9.16
CA LYS A 36 -8.19 1.41 9.98
C LYS A 36 -7.69 0.02 10.36
N ARG A 37 -6.63 -0.45 9.70
CA ARG A 37 -5.94 -1.69 10.02
C ARG A 37 -4.44 -1.49 9.97
N LYS A 38 -3.72 -2.05 10.94
CA LYS A 38 -2.25 -2.09 10.94
C LYS A 38 -1.73 -2.83 9.70
N LEU A 39 -0.86 -2.18 8.94
CA LEU A 39 -0.18 -2.78 7.79
C LEU A 39 0.88 -3.80 8.28
N PRO A 40 0.78 -5.08 7.89
CA PRO A 40 1.80 -6.07 8.24
C PRO A 40 3.12 -5.77 7.51
N VAL A 41 4.26 -5.93 8.19
CA VAL A 41 5.60 -5.69 7.62
C VAL A 41 5.83 -6.50 6.33
N LYS A 42 5.32 -7.73 6.24
CA LYS A 42 5.41 -8.55 5.02
C LYS A 42 4.71 -7.90 3.81
N ILE A 43 3.58 -7.21 4.03
CA ILE A 43 2.88 -6.48 2.95
C ILE A 43 3.59 -5.16 2.66
N ALA A 44 4.03 -4.45 3.70
CA ALA A 44 4.83 -3.24 3.55
C ALA A 44 6.08 -3.48 2.70
N LYS A 45 6.78 -4.60 2.93
CA LYS A 45 7.96 -4.97 2.13
C LYS A 45 7.62 -5.21 0.67
N LYS A 46 6.53 -5.94 0.37
CA LYS A 46 6.07 -6.13 -1.01
C LYS A 46 5.74 -4.80 -1.70
N LEU A 47 5.14 -3.86 -0.97
CA LEU A 47 4.80 -2.53 -1.50
C LEU A 47 6.06 -1.69 -1.73
N ALA A 48 7.00 -1.72 -0.79
CA ALA A 48 8.30 -1.06 -0.92
C ALA A 48 9.06 -1.57 -2.16
N ASP A 49 9.18 -2.89 -2.29
CA ASP A 49 9.83 -3.53 -3.44
C ASP A 49 9.09 -3.21 -4.76
N TYR A 50 7.75 -3.16 -4.74
CA TYR A 50 6.93 -2.87 -5.93
C TYR A 50 7.06 -1.41 -6.41
N TYR A 51 7.02 -0.45 -5.48
CA TYR A 51 7.08 0.98 -5.81
C TYR A 51 8.51 1.53 -5.88
N GLY A 52 9.53 0.73 -5.54
CA GLY A 52 10.92 1.16 -5.52
C GLY A 52 11.23 2.16 -4.41
N VAL A 53 10.57 2.02 -3.26
CA VAL A 53 10.70 2.90 -2.08
C VAL A 53 11.20 2.12 -0.86
N THR A 54 11.52 2.82 0.22
CA THR A 54 11.98 2.19 1.47
C THR A 54 10.80 1.77 2.36
N LEU A 55 11.05 0.88 3.33
CA LEU A 55 10.05 0.56 4.35
C LEU A 55 9.72 1.78 5.21
N GLU A 56 10.72 2.62 5.47
CA GLU A 56 10.59 3.88 6.20
C GLU A 56 9.59 4.79 5.49
N GLU A 57 9.69 4.92 4.16
CA GLU A 57 8.73 5.70 3.38
C GLU A 57 7.30 5.13 3.50
N ILE A 58 7.13 3.80 3.48
CA ILE A 58 5.81 3.17 3.65
C ILE A 58 5.17 3.46 5.02
N PHE A 59 5.96 3.55 6.09
CA PHE A 59 5.45 3.70 7.47
C PHE A 59 5.43 5.15 7.98
N PHE A 60 6.33 6.00 7.48
CA PHE A 60 6.56 7.35 8.00
C PHE A 60 6.46 8.43 6.91
N GLY A 61 6.06 8.06 5.69
CA GLY A 61 5.75 9.01 4.63
C GLY A 61 4.45 9.79 4.86
N ASP A 62 4.15 10.66 3.91
CA ASP A 62 3.05 11.66 3.96
C ASP A 62 1.63 11.14 3.68
#